data_AF-A0AAD4P6V1-F1
#
_entry.id   AF-A0AAD4P6V1-F1
#
_cell.length_a   1.000
_cell.length_b   1.000
_cell.length_c   1.000
_cell.angle_alpha   90.00
_cell.angle_beta   90.00
_cell.angle_gamma   90.00
#
_symmetry.space_group_name_H-M   'P 1'
#
loop_
_entity.id
_entity.type
_entity.pdbx_description
1 polymer ?
#
loop_
_entity_poly.entity_id
_entity_poly.type
_entity_poly.pdbx_seq_one_letter_code
_entity_poly.pdbx_strand_id
1 'polypeptide(L)'
;MTSLSISSVIFPAKSNLAKPLSSSAFHGVRVAQSCPARRPAVSLSRAASSSSSVVMMAKKEEELKEIRTKSTEELNEEIVDLKGELFMLRLQRSARNEFKSSEFRRMRKRIARMLTVKRERELEEGINKRLSRKLDRKWKKSIVPRPPPSLKKLQEEEAAAEAKESA
;
A
#
# COMPACT_ATOMS: atom_id res chain seq x y z
N MET A 1 -13.06 58.85 -41.65
CA MET A 1 -12.14 58.47 -40.57
C MET A 1 -12.75 58.91 -39.25
N THR A 2 -13.37 57.99 -38.53
CA THR A 2 -13.96 58.23 -37.21
C THR A 2 -13.59 57.05 -36.33
N SER A 3 -12.72 57.35 -35.36
CA SER A 3 -12.29 56.49 -34.27
C SER A 3 -13.33 56.48 -33.14
N LEU A 4 -13.00 55.76 -32.05
CA LEU A 4 -13.70 55.61 -30.75
C LEU A 4 -14.61 54.37 -30.70
N SER A 5 -14.61 53.49 -29.69
CA SER A 5 -13.85 53.36 -28.44
C SER A 5 -14.19 51.96 -27.90
N ILE A 6 -13.19 51.15 -27.53
CA ILE A 6 -13.42 49.80 -26.98
C ILE A 6 -13.70 49.94 -25.48
N SER A 7 -14.91 49.60 -25.05
CA SER A 7 -15.30 49.57 -23.63
C SER A 7 -14.72 48.31 -22.97
N SER A 8 -13.83 48.48 -22.00
CA SER A 8 -13.32 47.39 -21.16
C SER A 8 -14.33 47.08 -20.05
N VAL A 9 -14.95 45.90 -20.12
CA VAL A 9 -15.74 45.34 -19.02
C VAL A 9 -14.79 44.65 -18.04
N ILE A 10 -14.68 45.20 -16.82
CA ILE A 10 -13.95 44.60 -15.70
C ILE A 10 -14.90 43.63 -14.99
N PHE A 11 -14.55 42.34 -14.97
CA PHE A 11 -15.26 41.33 -14.19
C PHE A 11 -14.80 41.35 -12.73
N PRO A 12 -15.71 41.30 -11.73
CA PRO A 12 -15.33 41.20 -10.34
C PRO A 12 -14.81 39.79 -10.01
N ALA A 13 -13.68 39.71 -9.30
CA ALA A 13 -13.15 38.48 -8.76
C ALA A 13 -14.09 37.91 -7.67
N LYS A 14 -14.60 36.70 -7.87
CA LYS A 14 -15.35 35.96 -6.85
C LYS A 14 -14.38 35.50 -5.76
N SER A 15 -14.46 36.09 -4.57
CA SER A 15 -13.87 35.53 -3.36
C SER A 15 -14.66 34.29 -2.93
N ASN A 16 -14.09 33.10 -3.13
CA ASN A 16 -14.66 31.86 -2.60
C ASN A 16 -14.34 31.77 -1.11
N LEU A 17 -15.14 32.42 -0.27
CA LEU A 17 -15.20 32.15 1.16
C LEU A 17 -15.82 30.76 1.35
N ALA A 18 -15.02 29.81 1.84
CA ALA A 18 -15.45 28.43 2.06
C ALA A 18 -16.64 28.39 3.04
N LYS A 19 -17.82 28.01 2.54
CA LYS A 19 -18.97 27.66 3.36
C LYS A 19 -18.75 26.27 3.96
N PRO A 20 -18.92 26.05 5.28
CA PRO A 20 -18.83 24.71 5.84
C PRO A 20 -20.04 23.88 5.38
N LEU A 21 -19.79 22.81 4.62
CA LEU A 21 -20.77 21.74 4.47
C LEU A 21 -20.85 20.97 5.78
N SER A 22 -21.80 21.35 6.63
CA SER A 22 -22.32 20.45 7.66
C SER A 22 -23.83 20.61 7.72
N SER A 23 -24.50 20.09 6.68
CA SER A 23 -25.93 19.86 6.69
C SER A 23 -26.16 18.50 7.35
N SER A 24 -26.23 18.46 8.68
CA SER A 24 -26.74 17.28 9.39
C SER A 24 -28.25 17.43 9.59
N ALA A 25 -29.03 16.44 9.15
CA ALA A 25 -30.48 16.38 9.32
C ALA A 25 -30.88 15.86 10.72
N PHE A 26 -30.04 16.06 11.74
CA PHE A 26 -30.27 15.53 13.08
C PHE A 26 -30.98 16.58 13.93
N HIS A 27 -32.26 16.36 14.21
CA HIS A 27 -33.12 17.25 15.01
C HIS A 27 -33.01 17.00 16.53
N GLY A 28 -31.92 16.39 16.99
CA GLY A 28 -31.67 16.18 18.42
C GLY A 28 -31.22 17.46 19.14
N VAL A 29 -31.32 17.47 20.47
CA VAL A 29 -30.78 18.54 21.32
C VAL A 29 -29.28 18.67 21.05
N ARG A 30 -28.88 19.75 20.37
CA ARG A 30 -27.48 20.10 20.19
C ARG A 30 -26.93 20.56 21.54
N VAL A 31 -26.29 19.65 22.28
CA VAL A 31 -25.38 20.06 23.36
C VAL A 31 -24.27 20.84 22.68
N ALA A 32 -24.33 22.17 22.78
CA ALA A 32 -23.26 23.04 22.35
C ALA A 32 -22.05 22.74 23.23
N GLN A 33 -21.21 21.80 22.81
CA GLN A 33 -19.86 21.72 23.32
C GLN A 33 -19.19 23.01 22.87
N SER A 34 -19.07 23.96 23.79
CA SER A 34 -18.12 25.05 23.67
C SER A 34 -16.76 24.39 23.43
N CYS A 35 -16.33 24.33 22.17
CA CYS A 35 -14.95 23.96 21.87
C CYS A 35 -14.10 25.13 22.38
N PRO A 36 -13.31 24.97 23.47
CA PRO A 36 -12.38 26.02 23.83
C PRO A 36 -11.43 26.20 22.65
N ALA A 37 -11.33 27.45 22.19
CA ALA A 37 -10.48 27.86 21.10
C ALA A 37 -9.06 27.26 21.25
N ARG A 38 -8.53 26.84 20.10
CA ARG A 38 -7.13 26.46 19.85
C ARG A 38 -6.17 27.07 20.87
N ARG A 39 -5.63 26.24 21.77
CA ARG A 39 -4.31 26.53 22.33
C ARG A 39 -3.30 26.40 21.19
N PRO A 40 -2.38 27.37 20.97
CA PRO A 40 -1.27 27.13 20.06
C PRO A 40 -0.50 25.93 20.61
N ALA A 41 -0.54 24.82 19.88
CA ALA A 41 0.34 23.70 20.17
C ALA A 41 1.76 24.23 20.04
N VAL A 42 2.46 24.34 21.17
CA VAL A 42 3.91 24.52 21.19
C VAL A 42 4.45 23.37 20.36
N SER A 43 4.97 23.68 19.18
CA SER A 43 5.63 22.70 18.34
C SER A 43 6.90 22.29 19.06
N LEU A 44 6.82 21.26 19.91
CA LEU A 44 7.98 20.45 20.18
C LEU A 44 8.33 19.80 18.85
N SER A 45 9.24 20.44 18.11
CA SER A 45 10.03 19.79 17.09
C SER A 45 10.76 18.64 17.80
N ARG A 46 10.14 17.45 17.81
CA ARG A 46 10.90 16.21 17.99
C ARG A 46 11.92 16.22 16.87
N ALA A 47 13.16 16.55 17.21
CA ALA A 47 14.30 16.41 16.31
C ALA A 47 14.27 14.96 15.80
N ALA A 48 13.84 14.80 14.55
CA ALA A 48 13.85 13.51 13.89
C ALA A 48 15.31 13.15 13.68
N SER A 49 15.75 12.03 14.26
CA SER A 49 17.06 11.47 13.98
C SER A 49 17.16 11.14 12.48
N SER A 50 18.03 11.84 11.76
CA SER A 50 18.19 11.72 10.31
C SER A 50 18.76 10.37 9.85
N SER A 51 19.33 9.59 10.77
CA SER A 51 19.97 8.31 10.45
C SER A 51 18.96 7.24 10.00
N SER A 52 17.75 7.21 10.59
CA SER A 52 16.73 6.21 10.28
C SER A 52 16.15 6.35 8.87
N SER A 53 16.00 7.58 8.36
CA SER A 53 15.42 7.80 7.02
C SER A 53 16.32 7.31 5.89
N VAL A 54 17.65 7.48 6.02
CA VAL A 54 18.61 7.07 4.98
C VAL A 54 18.66 5.54 4.88
N VAL A 55 18.72 4.83 6.01
CA VAL A 55 18.76 3.35 6.04
C VAL A 55 17.48 2.74 5.44
N MET A 56 16.33 3.37 5.66
CA MET A 56 15.05 2.91 5.08
C MET A 56 14.98 3.09 3.56
N MET A 57 15.65 4.10 3.00
CA MET A 57 15.73 4.29 1.55
C MET A 57 16.64 3.24 0.89
N ALA A 58 17.81 2.97 1.47
CA ALA A 58 18.75 1.96 0.96
C ALA A 58 18.09 0.58 0.80
N LYS A 59 17.42 0.08 1.86
CA LYS A 59 16.69 -1.20 1.81
C LYS A 59 15.59 -1.23 0.75
N LYS A 60 14.90 -0.10 0.55
CA LYS A 60 13.86 0.01 -0.47
C LYS A 60 14.47 -0.08 -1.88
N GLU A 61 15.59 0.57 -2.11
CA GLU A 61 16.30 0.59 -3.38
C GLU A 61 16.88 -0.79 -3.72
N GLU A 62 17.48 -1.47 -2.74
CA GLU A 62 17.94 -2.86 -2.86
C GLU A 62 16.80 -3.79 -3.26
N GLU A 63 15.68 -3.77 -2.52
CA GLU A 63 14.50 -4.58 -2.84
C GLU A 63 13.95 -4.28 -4.25
N LEU A 64 14.02 -3.03 -4.72
CA LEU A 64 13.58 -2.67 -6.07
C LEU A 64 14.53 -3.19 -7.16
N LYS A 65 15.84 -3.17 -6.90
CA LYS A 65 16.84 -3.75 -7.81
C LYS A 65 16.60 -5.26 -7.95
N GLU A 66 16.40 -5.96 -6.84
CA GLU A 66 16.09 -7.41 -6.82
C GLU A 66 14.81 -7.76 -7.58
N ILE A 67 13.76 -6.95 -7.44
CA ILE A 67 12.49 -7.21 -8.15
C ILE A 67 12.67 -7.03 -9.66
N ARG A 68 13.52 -6.07 -10.08
CA ARG A 68 13.77 -5.80 -11.50
C ARG A 68 14.62 -6.88 -12.17
N THR A 69 15.52 -7.54 -11.45
CA THR A 69 16.35 -8.62 -11.97
C THR A 69 15.60 -9.94 -12.17
N LYS A 70 14.52 -10.17 -11.40
CA LYS A 70 13.71 -11.40 -11.47
C LYS A 70 12.90 -11.53 -12.77
N SER A 71 12.67 -12.76 -13.21
CA SER A 71 11.81 -13.06 -14.35
C SER A 71 10.32 -12.80 -14.03
N THR A 72 9.47 -12.65 -15.05
CA THR A 72 8.02 -12.39 -14.84
C THR A 72 7.30 -13.56 -14.17
N GLU A 73 7.79 -14.79 -14.40
CA GLU A 73 7.26 -16.02 -13.82
C GLU A 73 7.61 -16.11 -12.32
N GLU A 74 8.89 -15.92 -11.98
CA GLU A 74 9.36 -15.85 -10.59
C GLU A 74 8.62 -14.76 -9.80
N LEU A 75 8.37 -13.59 -10.41
CA LEU A 75 7.59 -12.54 -9.76
C LEU A 75 6.16 -12.98 -9.45
N ASN A 76 5.52 -13.73 -10.35
CA ASN A 76 4.17 -14.22 -10.11
C ASN A 76 4.12 -15.25 -8.98
N GLU A 77 5.11 -16.15 -8.93
CA GLU A 77 5.25 -17.14 -7.86
C GLU A 77 5.50 -16.48 -6.51
N GLU A 78 6.44 -15.54 -6.44
CA GLU A 78 6.76 -14.82 -5.20
C GLU A 78 5.56 -13.99 -4.71
N ILE A 79 4.75 -13.43 -5.61
CA ILE A 79 3.48 -12.76 -5.25
C ILE A 79 2.51 -13.75 -4.58
N VAL A 80 2.40 -14.98 -5.08
CA VAL A 80 1.51 -16.01 -4.52
C VAL A 80 2.02 -16.44 -3.15
N ASP A 81 3.33 -16.66 -3.02
CA ASP A 81 3.94 -17.12 -1.76
C ASP A 81 3.86 -16.07 -0.66
N LEU A 82 4.17 -14.80 -0.96
CA LEU A 82 4.00 -13.70 0.00
C LEU A 82 2.55 -13.49 0.42
N LYS A 83 1.58 -13.77 -0.45
CA LYS A 83 0.15 -13.73 -0.08
C LYS A 83 -0.21 -14.88 0.87
N GLY A 84 0.36 -16.07 0.66
CA GLY A 84 0.21 -17.22 1.56
C GLY A 84 0.82 -16.94 2.93
N GLU A 85 2.03 -16.41 2.99
CA GLU A 85 2.65 -15.99 4.25
C GLU A 85 1.83 -14.90 4.96
N LEU A 86 1.28 -13.94 4.21
CA LEU A 86 0.45 -12.88 4.79
C LEU A 86 -0.85 -13.45 5.38
N PHE A 87 -1.37 -14.54 4.81
CA PHE A 87 -2.51 -15.27 5.36
C PHE A 87 -2.14 -15.96 6.67
N MET A 88 -0.97 -16.60 6.75
CA MET A 88 -0.49 -17.21 8.00
C MET A 88 -0.29 -16.19 9.10
N LEU A 89 0.29 -15.02 8.80
CA LEU A 89 0.39 -13.94 9.79
C LEU A 89 -0.98 -13.47 10.29
N ARG A 90 -2.02 -13.48 9.44
CA ARG A 90 -3.39 -13.16 9.88
C ARG A 90 -3.93 -14.22 10.84
N LEU A 91 -3.69 -15.50 10.54
CA LEU A 91 -4.08 -16.61 11.41
C LEU A 91 -3.36 -16.56 12.75
N GLN A 92 -2.05 -16.33 12.74
CA GLN A 92 -1.23 -16.15 13.95
C GLN A 92 -1.75 -14.98 14.79
N ARG A 93 -2.11 -13.86 14.15
CA ARG A 93 -2.72 -12.71 14.82
C ARG A 93 -4.08 -13.03 15.41
N SER A 94 -4.94 -13.78 14.71
CA SER A 94 -6.25 -14.18 15.26
C SER A 94 -6.11 -15.16 16.42
N ALA A 95 -5.12 -16.05 16.38
CA ALA A 95 -4.79 -16.97 17.46
C ALA A 95 -4.19 -16.27 18.69
N ARG A 96 -3.91 -14.96 18.61
CA ARG A 96 -3.25 -14.15 19.65
C ARG A 96 -1.84 -14.65 20.00
N ASN A 97 -1.18 -15.33 19.06
CA ASN A 97 0.23 -15.69 19.19
C ASN A 97 1.09 -14.42 19.05
N GLU A 98 2.34 -14.50 19.50
CA GLU A 98 3.30 -13.40 19.35
C GLU A 98 3.72 -13.27 17.88
N PHE A 99 3.58 -12.07 17.29
CA PHE A 99 4.02 -11.78 15.92
C PHE A 99 4.55 -10.36 15.79
N LYS A 100 5.37 -10.12 14.77
CA LYS A 100 5.91 -8.79 14.43
C LYS A 100 4.92 -8.00 13.58
N SER A 101 4.36 -6.92 14.11
CA SER A 101 3.38 -6.07 13.39
C SER A 101 3.95 -5.35 12.17
N SER A 102 5.27 -5.12 12.13
CA SER A 102 6.00 -4.55 10.99
C SER A 102 5.86 -5.39 9.71
N GLU A 103 5.78 -6.71 9.85
CA GLU A 103 5.77 -7.64 8.72
C GLU A 103 4.52 -7.49 7.85
N PHE A 104 3.36 -7.24 8.47
CA PHE A 104 2.13 -6.90 7.73
C PHE A 104 2.33 -5.72 6.78
N ARG A 105 3.09 -4.70 7.20
CA ARG A 105 3.35 -3.52 6.36
C ARG A 105 4.43 -3.82 5.32
N ARG A 106 5.50 -4.53 5.71
CA ARG A 106 6.60 -4.91 4.82
C ARG A 106 6.10 -5.78 3.67
N MET A 107 5.40 -6.87 3.97
CA MET A 107 4.90 -7.82 2.97
C MET A 107 3.89 -7.19 2.02
N ARG A 108 2.93 -6.40 2.52
CA ARG A 108 1.98 -5.67 1.66
C ARG A 108 2.70 -4.70 0.72
N LYS A 109 3.70 -3.97 1.22
CA LYS A 109 4.50 -3.06 0.38
C LYS A 109 5.33 -3.84 -0.65
N ARG A 110 5.89 -4.99 -0.29
CA ARG A 110 6.67 -5.84 -1.21
C ARG A 110 5.80 -6.36 -2.35
N ILE A 111 4.61 -6.90 -2.05
CA ILE A 111 3.62 -7.30 -3.06
C ILE A 111 3.26 -6.12 -3.98
N ALA A 112 3.02 -4.93 -3.42
CA ALA A 112 2.69 -3.75 -4.22
C ALA A 112 3.80 -3.37 -5.19
N ARG A 113 5.07 -3.43 -4.77
CA ARG A 113 6.23 -3.15 -5.64
C ARG A 113 6.39 -4.17 -6.76
N MET A 114 6.18 -5.47 -6.48
CA MET A 114 6.22 -6.49 -7.54
C MET A 114 5.11 -6.28 -8.57
N LEU A 115 3.90 -5.94 -8.13
CA LEU A 115 2.79 -5.63 -9.03
C LEU A 115 3.04 -4.36 -9.85
N THR A 116 3.72 -3.36 -9.30
CA THR A 116 4.08 -2.15 -10.08
C THR A 116 5.10 -2.48 -11.16
N VAL A 117 6.17 -3.22 -10.83
CA VAL A 117 7.18 -3.62 -11.84
C VAL A 117 6.55 -4.51 -12.91
N LYS A 118 5.67 -5.45 -12.55
CA LYS A 118 4.91 -6.23 -13.54
C LYS A 118 4.11 -5.34 -14.48
N ARG A 119 3.45 -4.30 -13.94
CA ARG A 119 2.67 -3.36 -14.76
C ARG A 119 3.53 -2.46 -15.63
N GLU A 120 4.72 -2.06 -15.15
CA GLU A 120 5.71 -1.31 -15.95
C GLU A 120 6.13 -2.13 -17.18
N ARG A 121 6.46 -3.43 -17.00
CA ARG A 121 6.79 -4.34 -18.11
C ARG A 121 5.64 -4.47 -19.12
N GLU A 122 4.41 -4.64 -18.64
CA GLU A 122 3.23 -4.66 -19.53
C GLU A 122 3.04 -3.36 -20.33
N LEU A 123 3.46 -2.21 -19.79
CA LEU A 123 3.39 -0.92 -20.47
C LEU A 123 4.49 -0.79 -21.52
N GLU A 124 5.70 -1.29 -21.24
CA GLU A 124 6.81 -1.35 -22.20
C GLU A 124 6.47 -2.23 -23.41
N GLU A 125 5.75 -3.33 -23.19
CA GLU A 125 5.19 -4.20 -24.24
C GLU A 125 4.03 -3.55 -25.03
N GLY A 126 3.55 -2.37 -24.63
CA GLY A 126 2.45 -1.66 -25.29
C GLY A 126 1.05 -2.21 -24.98
N ILE A 127 0.87 -2.94 -23.88
CA ILE A 127 -0.42 -3.55 -23.53
C ILE A 127 -1.41 -2.50 -23.00
N ASN A 128 -2.49 -2.32 -23.76
CA ASN A 128 -3.63 -1.50 -23.37
C ASN A 128 -4.25 -1.92 -22.02
N LYS A 129 -4.77 -0.94 -21.26
CA LYS A 129 -5.38 -1.16 -19.93
C LYS A 129 -6.52 -2.19 -19.93
N ARG A 130 -7.30 -2.27 -21.02
CA ARG A 130 -8.39 -3.27 -21.17
C ARG A 130 -7.84 -4.68 -21.31
N LEU A 131 -6.78 -4.86 -22.09
CA LEU A 131 -6.15 -6.16 -22.32
C LEU A 131 -5.46 -6.65 -21.05
N SER A 132 -4.69 -5.77 -20.38
CA SER A 132 -4.07 -6.07 -19.08
C SER A 132 -5.09 -6.56 -18.04
N ARG A 133 -6.26 -5.91 -17.92
CA ARG A 133 -7.34 -6.39 -17.02
C ARG A 133 -7.88 -7.77 -17.41
N LYS A 134 -7.99 -8.09 -18.70
CA LYS A 134 -8.42 -9.42 -19.16
C LYS A 134 -7.38 -10.49 -18.80
N LEU A 135 -6.10 -10.19 -19.02
CA LEU A 135 -4.99 -11.06 -18.66
C LEU A 135 -4.91 -11.28 -17.14
N ASP A 136 -5.00 -10.21 -16.34
CA ASP A 136 -4.99 -10.29 -14.86
C ASP A 136 -6.17 -11.12 -14.32
N ARG A 137 -7.37 -10.98 -14.90
CA ARG A 137 -8.52 -11.83 -14.55
C ARG A 137 -8.29 -13.29 -14.89
N LYS A 138 -7.74 -13.58 -16.09
CA LYS A 138 -7.42 -14.94 -16.53
C LYS A 138 -6.39 -15.57 -15.60
N TRP A 139 -5.33 -14.83 -15.27
CA TRP A 139 -4.30 -15.26 -14.33
C TRP A 139 -4.86 -15.50 -12.93
N LYS A 140 -5.67 -14.59 -12.37
CA LYS A 140 -6.31 -14.79 -11.06
C LYS A 140 -7.19 -16.03 -11.01
N LYS A 141 -7.86 -16.37 -12.12
CA LYS A 141 -8.66 -17.59 -12.23
C LYS A 141 -7.81 -18.86 -12.27
N SER A 142 -6.59 -18.80 -12.81
CA SER A 142 -5.70 -19.96 -12.88
C SER A 142 -4.89 -20.20 -11.60
N ILE A 143 -4.92 -19.30 -10.62
CA ILE A 143 -4.17 -19.48 -9.36
C ILE A 143 -4.81 -20.61 -8.55
N VAL A 144 -4.03 -21.65 -8.30
CA VAL A 144 -4.37 -22.73 -7.37
C VAL A 144 -3.78 -22.39 -5.98
N PRO A 145 -4.58 -22.38 -4.90
CA PRO A 145 -4.05 -22.19 -3.55
C PRO A 145 -3.03 -23.28 -3.19
N ARG A 146 -1.87 -22.86 -2.68
CA ARG A 146 -0.80 -23.76 -2.21
C ARG A 146 -0.33 -23.32 -0.81
N PRO A 147 0.13 -24.24 0.05
CA PRO A 147 0.69 -23.86 1.34
C PRO A 147 1.98 -23.05 1.14
N PRO A 148 2.20 -21.98 1.94
CA PRO A 148 3.36 -21.12 1.80
C PRO A 148 4.66 -21.87 2.10
N PRO A 149 5.78 -21.48 1.46
CA PRO A 149 7.04 -22.18 1.56
C PRO A 149 7.61 -22.21 2.99
N SER A 150 7.33 -21.19 3.81
CA SER A 150 7.75 -21.17 5.22
C SER A 150 7.16 -22.32 6.03
N LEU A 151 5.90 -22.69 5.79
CA LEU A 151 5.29 -23.83 6.47
C LEU A 151 5.83 -25.16 5.98
N LYS A 152 6.03 -25.29 4.66
CA LYS A 152 6.61 -26.51 4.09
C LYS A 152 7.98 -26.82 4.69
N LYS A 153 8.83 -25.80 4.83
CA LYS A 153 10.15 -25.94 5.44
C LYS A 153 10.08 -26.42 6.90
N LEU A 154 9.15 -25.88 7.69
CA LEU A 154 8.98 -26.31 9.08
C LEU A 154 8.54 -27.79 9.15
N GLN A 155 7.59 -28.19 8.30
CA GLN A 155 7.13 -29.59 8.24
C GLN A 155 8.24 -30.55 7.78
N GLU A 156 9.05 -30.14 6.82
CA GLU A 156 10.21 -30.92 6.34
C GLU A 156 11.29 -31.07 7.42
N GLU A 157 11.55 -30.02 8.20
CA GLU A 157 12.49 -30.04 9.32
C GLU A 157 11.99 -30.93 10.47
N GLU A 158 10.71 -30.83 10.82
CA GLU A 158 10.06 -31.69 11.84
C GLU A 158 10.13 -33.16 11.43
N ALA A 159 9.73 -33.51 10.21
CA ALA A 159 9.80 -34.87 9.70
C ALA A 159 11.24 -35.42 9.65
N ALA A 160 12.22 -34.57 9.34
CA ALA A 160 13.63 -34.95 9.34
C ALA A 160 14.19 -35.16 10.76
N ALA A 161 13.65 -34.47 11.77
CA ALA A 161 14.01 -34.70 13.17
C ALA A 161 13.42 -36.03 13.67
N GLU A 162 12.15 -36.30 13.39
CA GLU A 162 11.48 -37.55 13.74
C GLU A 162 12.17 -38.77 13.10
N ALA A 163 12.57 -38.66 11.82
CA ALA A 163 13.29 -39.73 11.14
C ALA A 163 14.65 -40.05 11.79
N LYS A 164 15.36 -39.03 12.29
CA LYS A 164 16.64 -39.20 13.00
C LYS A 164 16.47 -39.75 14.41
N GLU A 165 15.35 -39.45 15.07
CA GLU A 165 15.04 -39.97 16.40
C GLU A 165 14.56 -41.43 16.34
N SER A 166 13.98 -41.84 15.21
CA SER A 166 13.54 -43.23 14.96
C SER A 166 14.63 -44.18 14.43
N ALA A 167 15.83 -43.68 14.15
CA ALA A 167 16.96 -44.42 13.58
C ALA A 167 18.08 -44.61 14.60
#